data_AF-A0A7I7TFW9-F1
#
_entry.id   AF-A0A7I7TFW9-F1
#
_cell.length_a   1.000
_cell.length_b   1.000
_cell.length_c   1.000
_cell.angle_alpha   90.00
_cell.angle_beta   90.00
_cell.angle_gamma   90.00
#
_symmetry.space_group_name_H-M   'P 1'
#
loop_
_entity.id
_entity.type
_entity.pdbx_description
1 polymer ?
#
loop_
_entity_poly.entity_id
_entity_poly.type
_entity_poly.pdbx_seq_one_letter_code
_entity_poly.pdbx_strand_id
1 'polypeptide(L)'
;MISLRQHAISLAAVFLALAVGVFLGSGVLSDTLLSGLRAEKQDLNKQITTLTDQRNAVNEKLGAANDFDAQMSGRIVRDALAGKSVVLIRTPDADNDDVAAMSRIVGQAGGVVTGTIALTQQFVDANSAEKLRSVVNSSIVPAGAQLSTTMVDQGSQAGDLLGIALLINRKPEIRPADDTQRDTVLAALRDTGFLTYPGDHIGAANTAVIVTGGALGDDAGNQGSTVARFAAAMAPHGAGTVLAGRDGSASGTAAVAVTRADAGMAADVTTVDDISVESGRITTVLALQNLINGGPTGKFGIGPGASSITVPQ
;
A
#
# COMPACT_ATOMS: atom_id res chain seq x y z
N MET A 1 30.99 -31.58 79.04
CA MET A 1 31.43 -30.17 78.91
C MET A 1 32.42 -30.11 77.77
N ILE A 2 31.97 -29.63 76.60
CA ILE A 2 32.85 -29.41 75.43
C ILE A 2 33.87 -28.36 75.85
N SER A 3 35.16 -28.70 75.83
CA SER A 3 36.21 -27.78 76.30
C SER A 3 36.22 -26.51 75.43
N LEU A 4 36.54 -25.35 76.01
CA LEU A 4 36.65 -24.05 75.30
C LEU A 4 37.50 -24.13 74.01
N ARG A 5 38.43 -25.08 73.93
CA ARG A 5 39.25 -25.34 72.73
C ARG A 5 38.45 -25.90 71.56
N GLN A 6 37.45 -26.76 71.79
CA GLN A 6 36.64 -27.35 70.72
C GLN A 6 35.65 -26.35 70.10
N HIS A 7 35.09 -25.43 70.90
CA HIS A 7 34.24 -24.34 70.38
C HIS A 7 35.03 -23.35 69.51
N ALA A 8 36.26 -23.01 69.90
CA ALA A 8 37.13 -22.14 69.11
C ALA A 8 37.50 -22.76 67.75
N ILE A 9 37.77 -24.08 67.72
CA ILE A 9 38.10 -24.81 66.48
C ILE A 9 36.89 -24.89 65.54
N SER A 10 35.68 -25.14 66.06
CA SER A 10 34.46 -25.16 65.25
C SER A 10 34.12 -23.80 64.66
N LEU A 11 34.25 -22.71 65.44
CA LEU A 11 34.00 -21.36 64.95
C LEU A 11 35.02 -20.96 63.86
N ALA A 12 36.30 -21.29 64.05
CA ALA A 12 37.35 -21.05 63.06
C ALA A 12 37.09 -21.83 61.75
N ALA A 13 36.63 -23.07 61.83
CA ALA A 13 36.29 -23.87 60.66
C ALA A 13 35.10 -23.29 59.87
N VAL A 14 34.07 -22.77 60.54
CA VAL A 14 32.92 -22.12 59.88
C VAL A 14 33.34 -20.81 59.21
N PHE A 15 34.12 -19.96 59.86
CA PHE A 15 34.63 -18.73 59.25
C PHE A 15 35.56 -19.00 58.06
N LEU A 16 36.39 -20.03 58.15
CA LEU A 16 37.24 -20.46 57.03
C LEU A 16 36.41 -20.95 55.84
N ALA A 17 35.40 -21.78 56.09
CA ALA A 17 34.49 -22.26 55.05
C ALA A 17 33.72 -21.11 54.37
N LEU A 18 33.31 -20.09 55.14
CA LEU A 18 32.61 -18.91 54.63
C LEU A 18 33.55 -18.01 53.82
N ALA A 19 34.78 -17.78 54.29
CA ALA A 19 35.79 -17.02 53.57
C ALA A 19 36.17 -17.71 52.25
N VAL A 20 36.37 -19.03 52.26
CA VAL A 20 36.64 -19.83 51.06
C VAL A 20 35.44 -19.84 50.12
N GLY A 21 34.22 -19.99 50.65
CA GLY A 21 32.98 -19.95 49.86
C GLY A 21 32.75 -18.59 49.16
N VAL A 22 33.00 -17.48 49.85
CA VAL A 22 32.91 -16.13 49.29
C VAL A 22 34.01 -15.86 48.28
N PHE A 23 35.25 -16.29 48.55
CA PHE A 23 36.39 -16.11 47.65
C PHE A 23 36.19 -16.90 46.34
N LEU A 24 35.71 -18.14 46.42
CA LEU A 24 35.37 -18.97 45.26
C LEU A 24 34.13 -18.46 44.52
N GLY A 25 33.11 -17.99 45.23
CA GLY A 25 31.87 -17.49 44.64
C GLY A 25 32.02 -16.15 43.91
N SER A 26 32.99 -15.30 44.28
CA SER A 26 33.14 -13.94 43.74
C SER A 26 34.36 -13.73 42.84
N GLY A 27 35.43 -14.53 42.99
CA GLY A 27 36.72 -14.28 42.31
C GLY A 27 36.94 -15.00 40.99
N VAL A 28 36.22 -16.08 40.68
CA VAL A 28 36.56 -16.97 39.53
C VAL A 28 35.54 -16.88 38.38
N LEU A 29 34.33 -16.36 38.63
CA LEU A 29 33.24 -16.31 37.65
C LEU A 29 32.96 -14.90 37.10
N SER A 30 33.35 -13.86 37.83
CA SER A 30 33.01 -12.47 37.52
C SER A 30 33.81 -11.95 36.33
N ASP A 31 35.13 -12.16 36.29
CA ASP A 31 35.98 -11.63 35.21
C ASP A 31 35.77 -12.32 33.86
N THR A 32 35.52 -13.64 33.83
CA THR A 32 35.25 -14.37 32.58
C THR A 32 33.88 -14.03 32.00
N LEU A 33 32.84 -13.91 32.83
CA LEU A 33 31.52 -13.46 32.40
C LEU A 33 31.53 -11.98 31.99
N LEU A 34 32.18 -11.10 32.75
CA LEU A 34 32.32 -9.67 32.38
C LEU A 34 33.13 -9.50 31.09
N SER A 35 34.16 -10.32 30.87
CA SER A 35 34.95 -10.31 29.63
C SER A 35 34.14 -10.84 28.45
N GLY A 36 33.35 -11.90 28.65
CA GLY A 36 32.40 -12.41 27.65
C GLY A 36 31.36 -11.37 27.26
N LEU A 37 30.68 -10.75 28.24
CA LEU A 37 29.72 -9.68 27.99
C LEU A 37 30.35 -8.44 27.33
N ARG A 38 31.59 -8.08 27.70
CA ARG A 38 32.32 -6.97 27.04
C ARG A 38 32.68 -7.30 25.60
N ALA A 39 33.14 -8.53 25.33
CA ALA A 39 33.46 -9.00 24.00
C ALA A 39 32.19 -9.07 23.12
N GLU A 40 31.09 -9.60 23.66
CA GLU A 40 29.79 -9.66 22.97
C GLU A 40 29.23 -8.25 22.72
N LYS A 41 29.34 -7.33 23.68
CA LYS A 41 28.98 -5.91 23.48
C LYS A 41 29.84 -5.26 22.39
N GLN A 42 31.14 -5.55 22.37
CA GLN A 42 32.05 -4.99 21.36
C GLN A 42 31.76 -5.58 19.97
N ASP A 43 31.45 -6.87 19.89
CA ASP A 43 31.05 -7.55 18.66
C ASP A 43 29.71 -7.00 18.15
N LEU A 44 28.71 -6.87 19.03
CA LEU A 44 27.42 -6.27 18.68
C LEU A 44 27.58 -4.82 18.19
N ASN A 45 28.42 -4.01 18.84
CA ASN A 45 28.72 -2.66 18.37
C ASN A 45 29.38 -2.65 16.98
N LYS A 46 30.28 -3.59 16.69
CA LYS A 46 30.88 -3.75 15.35
C LYS A 46 29.85 -4.17 14.32
N GLN A 47 28.96 -5.11 14.67
CA GLN A 47 27.86 -5.53 13.79
C GLN A 47 26.91 -4.36 13.50
N ILE A 48 26.52 -3.59 14.52
CA ILE A 48 25.69 -2.38 14.36
C ILE A 48 26.36 -1.39 13.42
N THR A 49 27.66 -1.12 13.61
CA THR A 49 28.41 -0.19 12.74
C THR A 49 28.44 -0.71 11.31
N THR A 50 28.77 -1.98 11.10
CA THR A 50 28.84 -2.61 9.78
C THR A 50 27.48 -2.59 9.07
N LEU A 51 26.41 -2.97 9.77
CA LEU A 51 25.04 -2.94 9.22
C LEU A 51 24.60 -1.51 8.90
N THR A 52 25.00 -0.53 9.72
CA THR A 52 24.73 0.89 9.46
C THR A 52 25.44 1.36 8.20
N ASP A 53 26.72 1.04 8.03
CA ASP A 53 27.51 1.41 6.85
C ASP A 53 26.96 0.73 5.58
N GLN A 54 26.63 -0.56 5.65
CA GLN A 54 26.00 -1.28 4.54
C GLN A 54 24.65 -0.68 4.16
N ARG A 55 23.81 -0.35 5.15
CA ARG A 55 22.53 0.32 4.92
C ARG A 55 22.71 1.67 4.26
N ASN A 56 23.68 2.48 4.70
CA ASN A 56 23.97 3.77 4.09
C ASN A 56 24.42 3.59 2.62
N ALA A 57 25.34 2.67 2.35
CA ALA A 57 25.81 2.39 1.00
C ALA A 57 24.70 1.89 0.06
N VAL A 58 23.77 1.05 0.57
CA VAL A 58 22.60 0.61 -0.20
C VAL A 58 21.63 1.76 -0.45
N ASN A 59 21.39 2.61 0.54
CA ASN A 59 20.51 3.78 0.39
C ASN A 59 21.08 4.79 -0.62
N GLU A 60 22.39 5.02 -0.63
CA GLU A 60 23.04 5.87 -1.65
C GLU A 60 22.86 5.30 -3.06
N LYS A 61 23.05 3.99 -3.23
CA LYS A 61 22.82 3.32 -4.52
C LYS A 61 21.36 3.38 -4.96
N LEU A 62 20.42 3.19 -4.03
CA LEU A 62 18.99 3.30 -4.30
C LEU A 62 18.61 4.73 -4.69
N GLY A 63 19.17 5.73 -4.01
CA GLY A 63 19.01 7.14 -4.37
C GLY A 63 19.51 7.41 -5.80
N ALA A 64 20.73 6.96 -6.12
CA ALA A 64 21.29 7.13 -7.46
C ALA A 64 20.47 6.42 -8.56
N ALA A 65 19.93 5.23 -8.28
CA ALA A 65 19.05 4.52 -9.20
C ALA A 65 17.73 5.27 -9.41
N ASN A 66 17.11 5.76 -8.34
CA ASN A 66 15.88 6.55 -8.42
C ASN A 66 16.10 7.87 -9.18
N ASP A 67 17.25 8.53 -8.99
CA ASP A 67 17.60 9.75 -9.72
C ASP A 67 17.79 9.48 -11.22
N PHE A 68 18.41 8.34 -11.56
CA PHE A 68 18.52 7.90 -12.95
C PHE A 68 17.14 7.65 -13.56
N ASP A 69 16.28 6.92 -12.85
CA ASP A 69 14.90 6.66 -13.30
C ASP A 69 14.12 7.96 -13.48
N ALA A 70 14.25 8.93 -12.56
CA ALA A 70 13.58 10.23 -12.67
C ALA A 70 14.07 11.05 -13.87
N GLN A 71 15.35 10.95 -14.24
CA GLN A 71 15.89 11.59 -15.43
C GLN A 71 15.42 10.91 -16.73
N MET A 72 15.14 9.61 -16.66
CA MET A 72 14.72 8.80 -17.81
C MET A 72 13.20 8.68 -17.94
N SER A 73 12.44 8.92 -16.87
CA SER A 73 11.00 8.64 -16.77
C SER A 73 10.23 9.27 -17.91
N GLY A 74 10.40 10.57 -18.14
CA GLY A 74 9.73 11.29 -19.23
C GLY A 74 10.09 10.81 -20.64
N ARG A 75 11.20 10.08 -20.84
CA ARG A 75 11.50 9.42 -22.12
C ARG A 75 10.84 8.04 -22.22
N ILE A 76 10.81 7.32 -21.11
CA ILE A 76 10.24 5.97 -21.02
C ILE A 76 8.71 6.01 -21.18
N VAL A 77 8.04 6.93 -20.48
CA VAL A 77 6.57 7.04 -20.51
C VAL A 77 6.04 7.92 -21.63
N ARG A 78 6.92 8.48 -22.47
CA ARG A 78 6.53 9.43 -23.51
C ARG A 78 5.41 8.86 -24.38
N ASP A 79 4.35 9.63 -24.53
CA ASP A 79 3.17 9.31 -25.33
C ASP A 79 2.44 8.02 -24.92
N ALA A 80 2.80 7.41 -23.77
CA ALA A 80 2.18 6.18 -23.30
C ALA A 80 0.67 6.36 -23.01
N LEU A 81 0.27 7.58 -22.63
CA LEU A 81 -1.12 7.95 -22.36
C LEU A 81 -1.61 9.07 -23.29
N ALA A 82 -1.00 9.24 -24.47
CA ALA A 82 -1.34 10.31 -25.40
C ALA A 82 -2.85 10.34 -25.72
N GLY A 83 -3.49 11.46 -25.41
CA GLY A 83 -4.92 11.66 -25.65
C GLY A 83 -5.84 10.81 -24.77
N LYS A 84 -5.33 10.28 -23.64
CA LYS A 84 -6.10 9.50 -22.67
C LYS A 84 -6.31 10.30 -21.39
N SER A 85 -7.50 10.14 -20.82
CA SER A 85 -7.86 10.73 -19.53
C SER A 85 -7.74 9.70 -18.41
N VAL A 86 -7.23 10.13 -17.26
CA VAL A 86 -7.02 9.30 -16.07
C VAL A 86 -7.72 9.96 -14.88
N VAL A 87 -8.47 9.19 -14.10
CA VAL A 87 -8.95 9.64 -12.78
C VAL A 87 -8.05 9.04 -11.71
N LEU A 88 -7.61 9.87 -10.76
CA LEU A 88 -6.84 9.41 -9.61
C LEU A 88 -7.76 9.24 -8.41
N ILE A 89 -7.65 8.11 -7.73
CA ILE A 89 -8.40 7.82 -6.51
C ILE A 89 -7.42 7.55 -5.39
N ARG A 90 -7.49 8.35 -4.33
CA ARG A 90 -6.65 8.21 -3.14
C ARG A 90 -7.42 7.47 -2.05
N THR A 91 -6.87 6.38 -1.53
CA THR A 91 -7.43 5.73 -0.33
C THR A 91 -7.07 6.53 0.94
N PRO A 92 -7.72 6.27 2.08
CA PRO A 92 -7.45 7.03 3.31
C PRO A 92 -6.01 6.91 3.84
N ASP A 93 -5.38 5.76 3.59
CA ASP A 93 -4.01 5.40 4.01
C ASP A 93 -2.92 5.81 3.00
N ALA A 94 -3.31 6.34 1.84
CA ALA A 94 -2.35 6.74 0.80
C ALA A 94 -1.68 8.08 1.11
N ASP A 95 -0.41 8.17 0.74
CA ASP A 95 0.39 9.41 0.83
C ASP A 95 -0.02 10.39 -0.28
N ASN A 96 -0.16 11.68 0.07
CA ASN A 96 -0.49 12.71 -0.90
C ASN A 96 0.66 12.98 -1.88
N ASP A 97 1.90 12.75 -1.46
CA ASP A 97 3.07 12.94 -2.33
C ASP A 97 3.10 11.91 -3.46
N ASP A 98 2.65 10.68 -3.18
CA ASP A 98 2.53 9.61 -4.19
C ASP A 98 1.46 9.97 -5.23
N VAL A 99 0.31 10.52 -4.80
CA VAL A 99 -0.76 10.98 -5.70
C VAL A 99 -0.28 12.17 -6.56
N ALA A 100 0.43 13.12 -5.96
CA ALA A 100 0.98 14.28 -6.68
C ALA A 100 2.06 13.85 -7.69
N ALA A 101 2.92 12.90 -7.32
CA ALA A 101 3.90 12.30 -8.22
C ALA A 101 3.22 11.55 -9.37
N MET A 102 2.15 10.79 -9.10
CA MET A 102 1.37 10.13 -10.14
C MET A 102 0.71 11.12 -11.10
N SER A 103 0.15 12.22 -10.60
CA SER A 103 -0.42 13.26 -11.47
C SER A 103 0.62 13.84 -12.42
N ARG A 104 1.84 14.10 -11.93
CA ARG A 104 2.95 14.61 -12.75
C ARG A 104 3.38 13.62 -13.85
N ILE A 105 3.58 12.34 -13.53
CA ILE A 105 4.04 11.37 -14.51
C ILE A 105 2.96 11.03 -15.56
N VAL A 106 1.67 11.06 -15.18
CA VAL A 106 0.56 10.96 -16.15
C VAL A 106 0.63 12.11 -17.17
N GLY A 107 0.90 13.33 -16.72
CA GLY A 107 1.12 14.48 -17.60
C GLY A 107 2.34 14.33 -18.50
N GLN A 108 3.46 13.82 -17.98
CA GLN A 108 4.66 13.53 -18.77
C GLN A 108 4.42 12.45 -19.84
N ALA A 109 3.47 11.54 -19.59
CA ALA A 109 3.07 10.49 -20.53
C ALA A 109 2.10 10.96 -21.62
N GLY A 110 1.72 12.24 -21.64
CA GLY A 110 0.76 12.81 -22.59
C GLY A 110 -0.71 12.57 -22.23
N GLY A 111 -0.98 12.08 -21.01
CA GLY A 111 -2.32 11.91 -20.46
C GLY A 111 -2.80 13.14 -19.69
N VAL A 112 -4.10 13.18 -19.38
CA VAL A 112 -4.72 14.24 -18.59
C VAL A 112 -5.38 13.65 -17.36
N VAL A 113 -5.05 14.18 -16.17
CA VAL A 113 -5.77 13.85 -14.94
C VAL A 113 -7.08 14.64 -14.91
N THR A 114 -8.22 13.96 -14.93
CA THR A 114 -9.55 14.61 -14.95
C THR A 114 -10.02 15.05 -13.57
N GLY A 115 -9.38 14.51 -12.53
CA GLY A 115 -9.60 14.87 -11.14
C GLY A 115 -8.98 13.85 -10.19
N THR A 116 -8.90 14.25 -8.93
CA THR A 116 -8.45 13.40 -7.83
C THR A 116 -9.55 13.27 -6.81
N ILE A 117 -10.03 12.05 -6.59
CA ILE A 117 -11.05 11.72 -5.59
C ILE A 117 -10.36 11.07 -4.40
N ALA A 118 -10.61 11.56 -3.21
CA ALA A 118 -10.11 10.99 -1.98
C ALA A 118 -11.23 10.26 -1.24
N LEU A 119 -11.07 8.94 -1.08
CA LEU A 119 -11.91 8.13 -0.22
C LEU A 119 -11.63 8.51 1.24
N THR A 120 -12.68 8.60 2.05
CA THR A 120 -12.55 8.92 3.49
C THR A 120 -12.44 7.64 4.32
N GLN A 121 -12.07 7.76 5.59
CA GLN A 121 -12.03 6.61 6.49
C GLN A 121 -13.42 5.95 6.63
N GLN A 122 -14.49 6.72 6.50
CA GLN A 122 -15.86 6.22 6.50
C GLN A 122 -16.14 5.27 5.32
N PHE A 123 -15.42 5.41 4.20
CA PHE A 123 -15.57 4.54 3.03
C PHE A 123 -15.09 3.11 3.32
N VAL A 124 -13.98 2.99 4.04
CA VAL A 124 -13.32 1.72 4.34
C VAL A 124 -13.75 1.14 5.70
N ASP A 125 -14.47 1.92 6.51
CA ASP A 125 -15.02 1.51 7.79
C ASP A 125 -16.25 0.59 7.62
N ALA A 126 -16.13 -0.62 8.16
CA ALA A 126 -17.18 -1.63 8.15
C ALA A 126 -18.49 -1.16 8.81
N ASN A 127 -18.42 -0.27 9.81
CA ASN A 127 -19.62 0.25 10.49
C ASN A 127 -20.46 1.16 9.60
N SER A 128 -19.86 1.69 8.53
CA SER A 128 -20.52 2.59 7.59
C SER A 128 -21.06 1.87 6.35
N ALA A 129 -20.94 0.54 6.30
CA ALA A 129 -21.33 -0.27 5.15
C ALA A 129 -22.80 -0.13 4.75
N GLU A 130 -23.70 -0.20 5.73
CA GLU A 130 -25.13 -0.07 5.46
C GLU A 130 -25.50 1.35 5.02
N LYS A 131 -24.83 2.37 5.59
CA LYS A 131 -25.00 3.75 5.16
C LYS A 131 -24.52 3.95 3.73
N LEU A 132 -23.35 3.43 3.35
CA LEU A 132 -22.85 3.56 1.97
C LEU A 132 -23.76 2.83 0.99
N ARG A 133 -24.19 1.61 1.34
CA ARG A 133 -25.15 0.84 0.55
C ARG A 133 -26.46 1.60 0.35
N SER A 134 -26.99 2.24 1.39
CA SER A 134 -28.20 3.07 1.28
C SER A 134 -27.98 4.26 0.34
N VAL A 135 -26.83 4.94 0.44
CA VAL A 135 -26.48 6.07 -0.43
C VAL A 135 -26.30 5.62 -1.87
N VAL A 136 -25.60 4.50 -2.13
CA VAL A 136 -25.39 3.96 -3.48
C VAL A 136 -26.71 3.54 -4.13
N ASN A 137 -27.59 2.88 -3.38
CA ASN A 137 -28.90 2.46 -3.89
C ASN A 137 -29.92 3.60 -4.04
N SER A 138 -29.75 4.69 -3.30
CA SER A 138 -30.59 5.89 -3.42
C SER A 138 -30.02 6.92 -4.39
N SER A 139 -28.73 6.82 -4.72
CA SER A 139 -28.11 7.64 -5.76
C SER A 139 -28.74 7.31 -7.10
N ILE A 140 -29.02 8.36 -7.87
CA ILE A 140 -29.55 8.21 -9.21
C ILE A 140 -28.47 7.55 -10.06
N VAL A 141 -28.64 6.26 -10.35
CA VAL A 141 -27.79 5.55 -11.31
C VAL A 141 -27.95 6.27 -12.66
N PRO A 142 -26.85 6.65 -13.34
CA PRO A 142 -26.91 7.31 -14.63
C PRO A 142 -27.84 6.58 -15.61
N ALA A 143 -28.64 7.34 -16.36
CA ALA A 143 -29.71 6.78 -17.18
C ALA A 143 -29.16 5.81 -18.23
N GLY A 144 -29.67 4.57 -18.24
CA GLY A 144 -29.24 3.52 -19.16
C GLY A 144 -28.16 2.58 -18.59
N ALA A 145 -27.63 2.87 -17.40
CA ALA A 145 -26.79 1.94 -16.66
C ALA A 145 -27.62 1.19 -15.59
N GLN A 146 -27.16 0.00 -15.23
CA GLN A 146 -27.69 -0.77 -14.10
C GLN A 146 -26.53 -1.17 -13.22
N LEU A 147 -26.68 -0.97 -11.91
CA LEU A 147 -25.73 -1.52 -10.96
C LEU A 147 -25.75 -3.05 -11.05
N SER A 148 -24.58 -3.65 -10.89
CA SER A 148 -24.43 -5.10 -10.87
C SER A 148 -25.23 -5.70 -9.70
N THR A 149 -26.14 -6.62 -10.03
CA THR A 149 -26.97 -7.32 -9.03
C THR A 149 -26.21 -8.43 -8.29
N THR A 150 -25.02 -8.80 -8.78
CA THR A 150 -24.15 -9.80 -8.15
C THR A 150 -23.18 -9.18 -7.15
N MET A 151 -22.93 -7.87 -7.24
CA MET A 151 -22.07 -7.12 -6.32
C MET A 151 -22.88 -6.63 -5.13
N VAL A 152 -22.81 -7.38 -4.03
CA VAL A 152 -23.62 -7.13 -2.83
C VAL A 152 -22.85 -6.47 -1.69
N ASP A 153 -21.52 -6.44 -1.76
CA ASP A 153 -20.70 -5.78 -0.75
C ASP A 153 -20.49 -4.29 -1.04
N GLN A 154 -20.26 -3.54 0.05
CA GLN A 154 -20.10 -2.09 0.04
C GLN A 154 -19.04 -1.60 -0.97
N GLY A 155 -17.85 -2.22 -0.96
CA GLY A 155 -16.73 -1.81 -1.79
C GLY A 155 -17.06 -2.00 -3.26
N SER A 156 -17.62 -3.16 -3.61
CA SER A 156 -18.02 -3.46 -4.98
C SER A 156 -19.14 -2.53 -5.47
N GLN A 157 -20.17 -2.27 -4.69
CA GLN A 157 -21.27 -1.40 -5.11
C GLN A 157 -20.82 0.05 -5.34
N ALA A 158 -19.98 0.57 -4.46
CA ALA A 158 -19.42 1.91 -4.63
C ALA A 158 -18.44 1.96 -5.82
N GLY A 159 -17.67 0.89 -6.05
CA GLY A 159 -16.76 0.76 -7.20
C GLY A 159 -17.50 0.71 -8.53
N ASP A 160 -18.60 -0.03 -8.56
CA ASP A 160 -19.50 -0.14 -9.71
C ASP A 160 -20.14 1.22 -10.02
N LEU A 161 -20.73 1.89 -9.01
CA LEU A 161 -21.34 3.21 -9.19
C LEU A 161 -20.32 4.27 -9.64
N LEU A 162 -19.15 4.34 -9.00
CA LEU A 162 -18.11 5.29 -9.39
C LEU A 162 -17.48 4.93 -10.74
N GLY A 163 -17.37 3.65 -11.07
CA GLY A 163 -16.95 3.19 -12.40
C GLY A 163 -17.90 3.69 -13.48
N ILE A 164 -19.22 3.48 -13.31
CA ILE A 164 -20.26 3.96 -14.23
C ILE A 164 -20.22 5.48 -14.37
N ALA A 165 -20.06 6.21 -13.25
CA ALA A 165 -20.10 7.65 -13.24
C ALA A 165 -18.84 8.29 -13.86
N LEU A 166 -17.65 7.73 -13.60
CA LEU A 166 -16.37 8.36 -13.93
C LEU A 166 -15.71 7.82 -15.20
N LEU A 167 -15.95 6.56 -15.56
CA LEU A 167 -15.17 5.89 -16.59
C LEU A 167 -15.87 5.85 -17.95
N ILE A 168 -15.06 6.04 -19.00
CA ILE A 168 -15.45 5.89 -20.39
C ILE A 168 -15.16 4.45 -20.78
N ASN A 169 -16.23 3.69 -21.05
CA ASN A 169 -16.10 2.29 -21.41
C ASN A 169 -15.34 2.13 -22.75
N ARG A 170 -14.58 1.04 -22.87
CA ARG A 170 -13.91 0.67 -24.12
C ARG A 170 -14.91 0.35 -25.25
N LYS A 171 -16.10 -0.12 -24.87
CA LYS A 171 -17.20 -0.44 -25.78
C LYS A 171 -17.94 0.84 -26.19
N PRO A 172 -17.88 1.27 -27.46
CA PRO A 172 -18.48 2.54 -27.91
C PRO A 172 -20.02 2.56 -27.80
N GLU A 173 -20.66 1.39 -27.71
CA GLU A 173 -22.10 1.25 -27.48
C GLU A 173 -22.54 1.66 -26.07
N ILE A 174 -21.63 1.63 -25.09
CA ILE A 174 -21.88 2.06 -23.72
C ILE A 174 -21.52 3.54 -23.65
N ARG A 175 -22.54 4.41 -23.56
CA ARG A 175 -22.32 5.85 -23.45
C ARG A 175 -21.82 6.18 -22.03
N PRO A 176 -20.83 7.08 -21.90
CA PRO A 176 -20.42 7.58 -20.59
C PRO A 176 -21.56 8.37 -19.95
N ALA A 177 -21.59 8.39 -18.61
CA ALA A 177 -22.49 9.26 -17.87
C ALA A 177 -22.27 10.73 -18.26
N ASP A 178 -23.37 11.48 -18.39
CA ASP A 178 -23.27 12.92 -18.62
C ASP A 178 -22.76 13.64 -17.37
N ASP A 179 -22.34 14.90 -17.54
CA ASP A 179 -21.75 15.71 -16.47
C ASP A 179 -22.72 15.89 -15.30
N THR A 180 -24.02 16.07 -15.57
CA THR A 180 -25.03 16.29 -14.52
C THR A 180 -25.23 15.03 -13.67
N GLN A 181 -25.29 13.86 -14.31
CA GLN A 181 -25.39 12.57 -13.63
C GLN A 181 -24.15 12.29 -12.78
N ARG A 182 -22.96 12.52 -13.34
CA ARG A 182 -21.70 12.33 -12.63
C ARG A 182 -21.59 13.27 -11.43
N ASP A 183 -21.89 14.55 -11.60
CA ASP A 183 -21.84 15.53 -10.51
C ASP A 183 -22.87 15.20 -9.41
N THR A 184 -24.05 14.69 -9.77
CA THR A 184 -25.07 14.23 -8.81
C THR A 184 -24.57 13.07 -7.95
N VAL A 185 -23.96 12.05 -8.58
CA VAL A 185 -23.41 10.87 -7.87
C VAL A 185 -22.27 11.30 -6.95
N LEU A 186 -21.35 12.12 -7.45
CA LEU A 186 -20.20 12.61 -6.66
C LEU A 186 -20.64 13.51 -5.50
N ALA A 187 -21.63 14.38 -5.71
CA ALA A 187 -22.19 15.21 -4.65
C ALA A 187 -22.85 14.36 -3.56
N ALA A 188 -23.67 13.35 -3.92
CA ALA A 188 -24.30 12.47 -2.94
C ALA A 188 -23.28 11.73 -2.06
N LEU A 189 -22.21 11.20 -2.65
CA LEU A 189 -21.14 10.53 -1.90
C LEU A 189 -20.29 11.50 -1.07
N ARG A 190 -20.11 12.74 -1.54
CA ARG A 190 -19.42 13.81 -0.80
C ARG A 190 -20.22 14.27 0.42
N ASP A 191 -21.50 14.56 0.22
CA ASP A 191 -22.40 15.10 1.26
C ASP A 191 -22.65 14.08 2.39
N THR A 192 -22.53 12.79 2.07
CA THR A 192 -22.67 11.68 3.03
C THR A 192 -21.35 11.29 3.70
N GLY A 193 -20.24 11.93 3.30
CA GLY A 193 -18.92 11.84 3.92
C GLY A 193 -18.05 10.68 3.43
N PHE A 194 -18.39 10.02 2.32
CA PHE A 194 -17.64 8.85 1.81
C PHE A 194 -16.46 9.21 0.92
N LEU A 195 -16.52 10.37 0.27
CA LEU A 195 -15.41 10.86 -0.53
C LEU A 195 -15.28 12.38 -0.42
N THR A 196 -14.13 12.87 -0.85
CA THR A 196 -13.83 14.30 -0.99
C THR A 196 -13.10 14.51 -2.31
N TYR A 197 -13.25 15.68 -2.92
CA TYR A 197 -12.48 16.07 -4.09
C TYR A 197 -12.38 17.60 -4.13
N PRO A 198 -11.29 18.15 -4.68
CA PRO A 198 -11.17 19.59 -4.86
C PRO A 198 -12.08 20.07 -5.99
N GLY A 199 -12.69 21.24 -5.79
CA GLY A 199 -13.60 21.86 -6.76
C GLY A 199 -14.97 21.18 -6.82
N ASP A 200 -15.70 21.50 -7.89
CA ASP A 200 -17.11 21.09 -8.04
C ASP A 200 -17.34 20.14 -9.22
N HIS A 201 -16.30 19.85 -10.01
CA HIS A 201 -16.42 19.03 -11.21
C HIS A 201 -15.23 18.09 -11.38
N ILE A 202 -15.53 16.84 -11.74
CA ILE A 202 -14.57 15.81 -12.14
C ILE A 202 -14.96 15.36 -13.54
N GLY A 203 -14.01 15.37 -14.48
CA GLY A 203 -14.27 14.93 -15.85
C GLY A 203 -14.28 13.41 -16.01
N ALA A 204 -14.92 12.92 -17.08
CA ALA A 204 -14.89 11.49 -17.43
C ALA A 204 -13.48 11.03 -17.88
N ALA A 205 -13.04 9.88 -17.39
CA ALA A 205 -11.71 9.32 -17.61
C ALA A 205 -11.75 8.02 -18.41
N ASN A 206 -10.74 7.74 -19.22
CA ASN A 206 -10.61 6.42 -19.87
C ASN A 206 -10.19 5.33 -18.88
N THR A 207 -9.46 5.67 -17.83
CA THR A 207 -8.87 4.70 -16.89
C THR A 207 -8.77 5.29 -15.48
N ALA A 208 -8.66 4.42 -14.48
CA ALA A 208 -8.48 4.80 -13.09
C ALA A 208 -7.15 4.30 -12.53
N VAL A 209 -6.51 5.14 -11.71
CA VAL A 209 -5.43 4.71 -10.80
C VAL A 209 -5.92 4.89 -9.38
N ILE A 210 -5.94 3.79 -8.62
CA ILE A 210 -6.24 3.80 -7.20
C ILE A 210 -4.90 3.73 -6.46
N VAL A 211 -4.54 4.80 -5.77
CA VAL A 211 -3.32 4.89 -4.96
C VAL A 211 -3.67 4.53 -3.53
N THR A 212 -2.99 3.52 -2.99
CA THR A 212 -3.12 3.03 -1.61
C THR A 212 -1.80 3.13 -0.84
N GLY A 213 -1.85 3.02 0.49
CA GLY A 213 -0.66 3.01 1.34
C GLY A 213 0.18 1.73 1.23
N GLY A 214 1.00 1.48 2.25
CA GLY A 214 1.87 0.31 2.34
C GLY A 214 1.21 -0.85 3.10
N ALA A 215 1.97 -1.47 4.00
CA ALA A 215 1.43 -2.49 4.90
C ALA A 215 0.32 -1.92 5.80
N LEU A 216 -0.73 -2.70 6.02
CA LEU A 216 -1.78 -2.41 7.00
C LEU A 216 -1.52 -3.17 8.30
N GLY A 217 -1.86 -2.54 9.43
CA GLY A 217 -1.79 -3.17 10.75
C GLY A 217 -2.89 -4.22 10.96
N ASP A 218 -2.74 -5.06 11.99
CA ASP A 218 -3.71 -6.11 12.33
C ASP A 218 -5.10 -5.57 12.68
N ASP A 219 -5.18 -4.30 13.08
CA ASP A 219 -6.39 -3.56 13.43
C ASP A 219 -7.08 -2.90 12.22
N ALA A 220 -6.49 -2.97 11.02
CA ALA A 220 -7.07 -2.41 9.80
C ALA A 220 -8.36 -3.10 9.33
N GLY A 221 -8.71 -4.24 9.94
CA GLY A 221 -9.94 -4.97 9.69
C GLY A 221 -10.13 -5.27 8.20
N ASN A 222 -11.23 -4.78 7.63
CA ASN A 222 -11.59 -5.05 6.24
C ASN A 222 -11.09 -4.00 5.24
N GLN A 223 -10.34 -2.98 5.68
CA GLN A 223 -9.96 -1.83 4.85
C GLN A 223 -9.35 -2.23 3.50
N GLY A 224 -8.31 -3.06 3.50
CA GLY A 224 -7.67 -3.48 2.24
C GLY A 224 -8.60 -4.32 1.36
N SER A 225 -9.47 -5.15 1.95
CA SER A 225 -10.45 -5.92 1.19
C SER A 225 -11.55 -5.05 0.57
N THR A 226 -11.95 -3.96 1.23
CA THR A 226 -12.91 -2.98 0.69
C THR A 226 -12.32 -2.23 -0.50
N VAL A 227 -11.06 -1.79 -0.39
CA VAL A 227 -10.34 -1.13 -1.50
C VAL A 227 -10.12 -2.10 -2.67
N ALA A 228 -9.75 -3.35 -2.40
CA ALA A 228 -9.56 -4.37 -3.43
C ALA A 228 -10.85 -4.63 -4.23
N ARG A 229 -11.97 -4.79 -3.53
CA ARG A 229 -13.30 -4.98 -4.15
C ARG A 229 -13.76 -3.74 -4.91
N PHE A 230 -13.52 -2.57 -4.35
CA PHE A 230 -13.77 -1.29 -5.02
C PHE A 230 -13.01 -1.18 -6.35
N ALA A 231 -11.72 -1.51 -6.36
CA ALA A 231 -10.91 -1.51 -7.57
C ALA A 231 -11.43 -2.51 -8.61
N ALA A 232 -11.77 -3.72 -8.17
CA ALA A 232 -12.27 -4.78 -9.05
C ALA A 232 -13.62 -4.43 -9.67
N ALA A 233 -14.55 -3.86 -8.90
CA ALA A 233 -15.86 -3.45 -9.42
C ALA A 233 -15.80 -2.24 -10.34
N MET A 234 -14.80 -1.37 -10.18
CA MET A 234 -14.58 -0.22 -11.05
C MET A 234 -13.98 -0.62 -12.41
N ALA A 235 -13.11 -1.63 -12.45
CA ALA A 235 -12.32 -1.99 -13.62
C ALA A 235 -13.13 -2.26 -14.92
N PRO A 236 -14.29 -2.94 -14.89
CA PRO A 236 -15.06 -3.24 -16.11
C PRO A 236 -15.64 -2.01 -16.82
N HIS A 237 -15.69 -0.86 -16.15
CA HIS A 237 -16.33 0.35 -16.67
C HIS A 237 -15.41 1.25 -17.49
N GLY A 238 -14.10 1.03 -17.42
CA GLY A 238 -13.10 1.79 -18.17
C GLY A 238 -12.31 0.94 -19.16
N ALA A 239 -11.22 1.53 -19.65
CA ALA A 239 -10.21 0.83 -20.45
C ALA A 239 -9.16 0.10 -19.58
N GLY A 240 -9.23 0.24 -18.25
CA GLY A 240 -8.37 -0.43 -17.30
C GLY A 240 -8.37 0.27 -15.93
N THR A 241 -8.02 -0.47 -14.89
CA THR A 241 -7.78 0.05 -13.54
C THR A 241 -6.46 -0.50 -12.99
N VAL A 242 -5.64 0.37 -12.42
CA VAL A 242 -4.42 -0.01 -11.71
C VAL A 242 -4.58 0.31 -10.22
N LEU A 243 -4.38 -0.68 -9.36
CA LEU A 243 -4.26 -0.53 -7.92
C LEU A 243 -2.78 -0.45 -7.55
N ALA A 244 -2.31 0.74 -7.17
CA ALA A 244 -0.91 1.02 -6.91
C ALA A 244 -0.70 1.34 -5.42
N GLY A 245 0.07 0.50 -4.73
CA GLY A 245 0.41 0.66 -3.32
C GLY A 245 1.89 0.96 -3.10
N ARG A 246 2.23 1.35 -1.87
CA ARG A 246 3.64 1.46 -1.44
C ARG A 246 4.19 0.10 -1.03
N ASP A 247 5.48 0.05 -0.75
CA ASP A 247 6.13 -1.14 -0.24
C ASP A 247 5.41 -1.69 1.01
N GLY A 248 5.30 -3.01 1.08
CA GLY A 248 4.48 -3.73 2.06
C GLY A 248 3.00 -3.90 1.70
N SER A 249 2.46 -3.19 0.70
CA SER A 249 1.04 -3.32 0.28
C SER A 249 0.69 -4.70 -0.32
N ALA A 250 1.69 -5.46 -0.75
CA ALA A 250 1.55 -6.82 -1.27
C ALA A 250 1.52 -7.93 -0.19
N SER A 251 1.45 -7.56 1.09
CA SER A 251 1.44 -8.50 2.23
C SER A 251 0.21 -8.32 3.12
N GLY A 252 -0.13 -9.38 3.87
CA GLY A 252 -1.18 -9.35 4.89
C GLY A 252 -2.56 -9.05 4.31
N THR A 253 -3.27 -8.11 4.93
CA THR A 253 -4.63 -7.69 4.57
C THR A 253 -4.67 -6.43 3.71
N ALA A 254 -3.51 -5.94 3.26
CA ALA A 254 -3.42 -4.75 2.41
C ALA A 254 -4.07 -4.97 1.03
N ALA A 255 -4.51 -3.88 0.40
CA ALA A 255 -5.36 -3.96 -0.78
C ALA A 255 -4.71 -4.71 -1.96
N VAL A 256 -3.42 -4.46 -2.24
CA VAL A 256 -2.69 -5.16 -3.31
C VAL A 256 -2.58 -6.65 -2.99
N ALA A 257 -2.28 -7.02 -1.74
CA ALA A 257 -2.22 -8.41 -1.30
C ALA A 257 -3.56 -9.14 -1.54
N VAL A 258 -4.67 -8.51 -1.12
CA VAL A 258 -6.02 -9.07 -1.26
C VAL A 258 -6.40 -9.23 -2.72
N THR A 259 -6.18 -8.21 -3.55
CA THR A 259 -6.44 -8.28 -5.00
C THR A 259 -5.63 -9.39 -5.67
N ARG A 260 -4.36 -9.59 -5.28
CA ARG A 260 -3.51 -10.63 -5.88
C ARG A 260 -3.90 -12.05 -5.45
N ALA A 261 -4.44 -12.21 -4.25
CA ALA A 261 -4.85 -13.48 -3.67
C ALA A 261 -6.19 -13.98 -4.24
N ASP A 262 -7.08 -13.09 -4.65
CA ASP A 262 -8.34 -13.42 -5.30
C ASP A 262 -8.18 -13.52 -6.82
N ALA A 263 -8.51 -14.68 -7.40
CA ALA A 263 -8.33 -14.92 -8.83
C ALA A 263 -9.27 -14.08 -9.72
N GLY A 264 -10.47 -13.75 -9.23
CA GLY A 264 -11.40 -12.88 -9.95
C GLY A 264 -10.90 -11.44 -9.97
N MET A 265 -10.54 -10.90 -8.81
CA MET A 265 -10.01 -9.52 -8.71
C MET A 265 -8.69 -9.36 -9.47
N ALA A 266 -7.81 -10.36 -9.41
CA ALA A 266 -6.55 -10.34 -10.17
C ALA A 266 -6.74 -10.40 -11.70
N ALA A 267 -7.87 -10.94 -12.17
CA ALA A 267 -8.21 -10.96 -13.59
C ALA A 267 -8.74 -9.61 -14.09
N ASP A 268 -9.31 -8.79 -13.20
CA ASP A 268 -9.91 -7.49 -13.53
C ASP A 268 -8.98 -6.29 -13.27
N VAL A 269 -8.07 -6.41 -12.30
CA VAL A 269 -7.23 -5.28 -11.83
C VAL A 269 -5.75 -5.59 -11.99
N THR A 270 -5.01 -4.63 -12.56
CA THR A 270 -3.53 -4.66 -12.50
C THR A 270 -3.04 -4.08 -11.18
N THR A 271 -2.05 -4.72 -10.56
CA THR A 271 -1.49 -4.26 -9.28
C THR A 271 -0.04 -3.82 -9.41
N VAL A 272 0.35 -2.77 -8.69
CA VAL A 272 1.72 -2.28 -8.52
C VAL A 272 1.97 -2.07 -7.03
N ASP A 273 3.11 -2.51 -6.47
CA ASP A 273 3.35 -2.47 -5.01
C ASP A 273 4.49 -1.55 -4.56
N ASP A 274 5.09 -0.79 -5.47
CA ASP A 274 6.26 0.05 -5.22
C ASP A 274 6.07 1.50 -5.68
N ILE A 275 4.85 2.06 -5.59
CA ILE A 275 4.52 3.41 -6.08
C ILE A 275 5.34 4.54 -5.42
N SER A 276 5.93 4.28 -4.25
CA SER A 276 6.80 5.22 -3.54
C SER A 276 8.10 5.54 -4.29
N VAL A 277 8.55 4.65 -5.19
CA VAL A 277 9.74 4.86 -6.02
C VAL A 277 9.36 5.17 -7.47
N GLU A 278 10.31 5.77 -8.21
CA GLU A 278 10.04 6.23 -9.58
C GLU A 278 9.76 5.06 -10.54
N SER A 279 10.45 3.94 -10.38
CA SER A 279 10.21 2.71 -11.14
C SER A 279 8.76 2.21 -11.04
N GLY A 280 8.16 2.26 -9.85
CA GLY A 280 6.77 1.85 -9.62
C GLY A 280 5.77 2.80 -10.27
N ARG A 281 6.06 4.11 -10.25
CA ARG A 281 5.24 5.13 -10.96
C ARG A 281 5.31 4.97 -12.48
N ILE A 282 6.51 4.77 -13.03
CA ILE A 282 6.71 4.45 -14.45
C ILE A 282 5.91 3.19 -14.81
N THR A 283 6.04 2.14 -14.00
CA THR A 283 5.35 0.86 -14.21
C THR A 283 3.83 1.02 -14.18
N THR A 284 3.30 1.86 -13.29
CA THR A 284 1.86 2.17 -13.24
C THR A 284 1.39 2.79 -14.55
N VAL A 285 2.14 3.75 -15.10
CA VAL A 285 1.79 4.37 -16.40
C VAL A 285 1.86 3.37 -17.54
N LEU A 286 2.92 2.55 -17.61
CA LEU A 286 3.06 1.52 -18.64
C LEU A 286 1.97 0.44 -18.51
N ALA A 287 1.56 0.11 -17.29
CA ALA A 287 0.46 -0.80 -17.02
C ALA A 287 -0.88 -0.24 -17.54
N LEU A 288 -1.15 1.04 -17.32
CA LEU A 288 -2.33 1.71 -17.90
C LEU A 288 -2.29 1.67 -19.43
N GLN A 289 -1.14 1.96 -20.05
CA GLN A 289 -0.97 1.88 -21.50
C GLN A 289 -1.29 0.48 -22.01
N ASN A 290 -0.74 -0.56 -21.37
CA ASN A 290 -0.99 -1.95 -21.73
C ASN A 290 -2.49 -2.29 -21.64
N LEU A 291 -3.16 -1.91 -20.55
CA LEU A 291 -4.60 -2.14 -20.37
C LEU A 291 -5.44 -1.39 -21.43
N ILE A 292 -5.13 -0.12 -21.68
CA ILE A 292 -5.82 0.72 -22.68
C ILE A 292 -5.72 0.09 -24.07
N ASN A 293 -4.58 -0.51 -24.40
CA ASN A 293 -4.36 -1.22 -25.66
C ASN A 293 -5.01 -2.61 -25.70
N GLY A 294 -5.57 -3.08 -24.58
CA GLY A 294 -6.21 -4.38 -24.45
C GLY A 294 -5.30 -5.52 -24.11
N GLY A 295 -4.11 -5.23 -23.57
CA GLY A 295 -3.27 -6.22 -22.94
C GLY A 295 -3.91 -6.79 -21.67
N PRO A 296 -3.42 -7.93 -21.19
CA PRO A 296 -3.92 -8.57 -19.99
C PRO A 296 -3.58 -7.77 -18.73
N THR A 297 -4.30 -8.05 -17.64
CA THR A 297 -3.92 -7.56 -16.31
C THR A 297 -2.60 -8.18 -15.85
N GLY A 298 -1.93 -7.50 -14.92
CA GLY A 298 -0.63 -7.92 -14.40
C GLY A 298 -0.43 -7.67 -12.90
N LYS A 299 0.60 -8.32 -12.34
CA LYS A 299 1.02 -8.14 -10.94
C LYS A 299 2.47 -7.66 -10.97
N PHE A 300 2.69 -6.36 -10.73
CA PHE A 300 3.99 -5.72 -10.90
C PHE A 300 4.58 -5.20 -9.60
N GLY A 301 5.91 -5.07 -9.57
CA GLY A 301 6.67 -4.58 -8.43
C GLY A 301 7.58 -5.66 -7.84
N ILE A 302 7.92 -5.52 -6.57
CA ILE A 302 8.93 -6.33 -5.87
C ILE A 302 8.36 -7.16 -4.73
N GLY A 303 7.11 -6.90 -4.34
CA GLY A 303 6.44 -7.58 -3.25
C GLY A 303 5.94 -8.99 -3.61
N PRO A 304 5.49 -9.77 -2.61
CA PRO A 304 4.97 -11.11 -2.83
C PRO A 304 3.85 -11.17 -3.87
N GLY A 305 3.88 -12.21 -4.71
CA GLY A 305 2.88 -12.43 -5.75
C GLY A 305 3.02 -11.53 -6.99
N ALA A 306 4.05 -10.68 -7.06
CA ALA A 306 4.43 -10.02 -8.31
C ALA A 306 4.94 -11.05 -9.33
N SER A 307 4.51 -10.94 -10.58
CA SER A 307 4.94 -11.79 -11.70
C SER A 307 6.12 -11.21 -12.47
N SER A 308 6.32 -9.89 -12.39
CA SER A 308 7.42 -9.16 -13.02
C SER A 308 7.65 -7.85 -12.27
N ILE A 309 8.84 -7.26 -12.40
CA ILE A 309 9.12 -5.92 -11.87
C ILE A 309 8.31 -4.87 -12.63
N THR A 310 8.19 -5.00 -13.95
CA THR A 310 7.47 -4.06 -14.81
C THR A 310 6.79 -4.75 -16.00
N VAL A 311 6.05 -3.98 -16.79
CA VAL A 311 5.37 -4.46 -18.00
C VAL A 311 6.42 -4.91 -19.03
N PRO A 312 6.41 -6.17 -19.48
CA PRO A 312 7.30 -6.62 -20.54
C PRO A 312 6.95 -5.95 -21.87
N GLN A 313 7.96 -5.52 -22.61
CA GLN A 313 7.83 -5.00 -23.98
C GLN A 313 7.91 -6.13 -25.02
#